data_AF-A0A328RKP8-F1
#
_entry.id   AF-A0A328RKP8-F1
#
_cell.length_a   1.000
_cell.length_b   1.000
_cell.length_c   1.000
_cell.angle_alpha   90.00
_cell.angle_beta   90.00
_cell.angle_gamma   90.00
#
_symmetry.space_group_name_H-M   'P 1'
#
loop_
_entity.id
_entity.type
_entity.pdbx_description
1 polymer ?
#
loop_
_entity_poly.entity_id
_entity_poly.type
_entity_poly.pdbx_seq_one_letter_code
_entity_poly.pdbx_strand_id
1 'polypeptide(L)'
;EQLKKLKIKNVDMSGFSYGIWFFVMGLSKKVLIADKVGPIANRLFEGVGPFQFGESWAGVLAYTTQLYFDFSGYSDMAIGLGLMLGFKFPINFLSPYKSRSISEFWGRWHITFSHFLRDYLYIPLSGNKRGILKTIRNLVIVMFLGGLWHGAQFNFILWGLYHGLLLSINHIFRNLNKVSLPAPFLTLITFIFVMFGWVIFRAPSLSIMKAIFKGMVGLTGVENLFGFGITSRTFGQLPNFVDIFGGPNKIGFLIIGLCIIFLAKNTHEIKPSMNGKWATIIGLLFVASLSCLGQDTPFIYFQF
;
A
#
# COMPACT_ATOMS: atom_id res chain seq x y z
N GLU A 1 5.57 7.04 26.48
CA GLU A 1 6.79 6.19 26.44
C GLU A 1 7.62 6.33 25.15
N GLN A 2 7.03 6.39 23.95
CA GLN A 2 7.79 6.45 22.69
C GLN A 2 8.71 7.68 22.55
N LEU A 3 8.25 8.87 22.97
CA LEU A 3 9.07 10.10 22.96
C LEU A 3 10.24 10.06 23.95
N LYS A 4 10.12 9.34 25.07
CA LYS A 4 11.22 9.19 26.05
C LYS A 4 12.40 8.35 25.51
N LYS A 5 12.22 7.66 24.38
CA LYS A 5 13.25 6.85 23.70
C LYS A 5 13.98 7.61 22.58
N LEU A 6 13.52 8.81 22.21
CA LEU A 6 14.24 9.70 21.28
C LEU A 6 15.40 10.37 22.00
N LYS A 7 16.42 9.59 22.37
CA LYS A 7 17.70 10.14 22.79
C LYS A 7 18.47 10.54 21.53
N ILE A 8 18.82 11.82 21.43
CA ILE A 8 19.79 12.28 20.44
C ILE A 8 21.10 11.58 20.77
N LYS A 9 21.55 10.71 19.87
CA LYS A 9 22.91 10.18 19.92
C LYS A 9 23.81 11.08 19.11
N ASN A 10 25.09 11.11 19.43
CA ASN A 10 26.09 11.73 18.56
C ASN A 10 25.96 11.12 17.16
N VAL A 11 25.91 11.98 16.15
CA VAL A 11 25.89 11.55 14.75
C VAL A 11 27.24 10.93 14.44
N ASP A 12 27.25 9.62 14.16
CA ASP A 12 28.44 8.96 13.63
C ASP A 12 28.35 8.88 12.10
N MET A 13 29.51 8.79 11.44
CA MET A 13 29.57 8.74 9.97
C MET A 13 28.77 7.57 9.39
N SER A 14 28.72 6.45 10.11
CA SER A 14 27.95 5.27 9.72
C SER A 14 26.44 5.58 9.67
N GLY A 15 25.89 6.17 10.73
CA GLY A 15 24.50 6.59 10.81
C GLY A 15 24.14 7.61 9.73
N PHE A 16 25.04 8.56 9.45
CA PHE A 16 24.84 9.53 8.38
C PHE A 16 24.78 8.84 6.99
N SER A 17 25.71 7.93 6.69
CA SER A 17 25.70 7.18 5.42
C SER A 17 24.47 6.29 5.26
N TYR A 18 24.03 5.61 6.33
CA TYR A 18 22.76 4.88 6.32
C TYR A 18 21.56 5.81 6.13
N GLY A 19 21.62 7.01 6.70
CA GLY A 19 20.61 8.05 6.51
C GLY A 19 20.46 8.46 5.04
N ILE A 20 21.56 8.68 4.33
CA ILE A 20 21.56 8.94 2.88
C ILE A 20 20.89 7.79 2.12
N TRP A 21 21.23 6.53 2.43
CA TRP A 21 20.61 5.37 1.79
C TRP A 21 19.09 5.38 1.92
N PHE A 22 18.57 5.54 3.14
CA PHE A 22 17.13 5.56 3.39
C PHE A 22 16.45 6.75 2.70
N PHE A 23 17.09 7.93 2.73
CA PHE A 23 16.57 9.11 2.07
C PHE A 23 16.45 8.92 0.55
N VAL A 24 17.54 8.49 -0.10
CA VAL A 24 17.56 8.28 -1.56
C VAL A 24 16.58 7.18 -1.96
N MET A 25 16.53 6.06 -1.23
CA MET A 25 15.55 5.01 -1.52
C MET A 25 14.11 5.48 -1.36
N GLY A 26 13.83 6.26 -0.31
CA GLY A 26 12.50 6.83 -0.11
C GLY A 26 12.09 7.78 -1.22
N LEU A 27 13.00 8.66 -1.63
CA LEU A 27 12.81 9.58 -2.76
C LEU A 27 12.57 8.80 -4.06
N SER A 28 13.40 7.80 -4.36
CA SER A 28 13.27 6.96 -5.56
C SER A 28 11.93 6.22 -5.62
N LYS A 29 11.46 5.65 -4.50
CA LYS A 29 10.14 5.01 -4.44
C LYS A 29 9.01 5.97 -4.83
N LYS A 30 9.06 7.20 -4.32
CA LYS A 30 8.08 8.26 -4.62
C LYS A 30 8.11 8.62 -6.10
N VAL A 31 9.24 9.12 -6.60
CA VAL A 31 9.30 9.79 -7.91
C VAL A 31 9.49 8.84 -9.10
N LEU A 32 10.14 7.69 -8.91
CA LEU A 32 10.40 6.73 -9.99
C LEU A 32 9.30 5.68 -10.13
N ILE A 33 8.51 5.44 -9.07
CA ILE A 33 7.46 4.42 -9.08
C ILE A 33 6.09 5.04 -8.78
N ALA A 34 5.88 5.56 -7.57
CA ALA A 34 4.54 5.98 -7.13
C ALA A 34 3.92 7.05 -8.04
N ASP A 35 4.68 8.10 -8.36
CA ASP A 35 4.22 9.19 -9.23
C ASP A 35 4.01 8.74 -10.68
N LYS A 36 4.73 7.70 -11.14
CA LYS A 36 4.58 7.18 -12.50
C LYS A 36 3.32 6.33 -12.67
N VAL A 37 2.92 5.59 -11.63
CA VAL A 37 1.71 4.74 -11.66
C VAL A 37 0.45 5.48 -11.19
N GLY A 38 0.59 6.58 -10.44
CA GLY A 38 -0.54 7.36 -9.93
C GLY A 38 -1.57 7.79 -10.98
N PRO A 39 -1.19 8.25 -12.18
CA PRO A 39 -2.15 8.57 -13.22
C PRO A 39 -3.03 7.40 -13.68
N ILE A 40 -2.55 6.15 -13.57
CA ILE A 40 -3.38 4.96 -13.86
C ILE A 40 -4.45 4.80 -12.77
N ALA A 41 -4.06 4.96 -11.50
CA ALA A 41 -4.97 4.91 -10.37
C ALA A 41 -6.06 5.99 -10.48
N ASN A 42 -5.66 7.24 -10.75
CA ASN A 42 -6.58 8.37 -10.84
C ASN A 42 -7.64 8.15 -11.92
N ARG A 43 -7.28 7.61 -13.09
CA ARG A 43 -8.25 7.29 -14.16
C ARG A 43 -9.39 6.39 -13.69
N LEU A 44 -9.10 5.39 -12.85
CA LEU A 44 -10.12 4.51 -12.31
C LEU A 44 -10.97 5.22 -11.23
N PHE A 45 -10.32 5.88 -10.27
CA PHE A 45 -11.02 6.42 -9.11
C PHE A 45 -11.75 7.75 -9.37
N GLU A 46 -11.32 8.51 -10.39
CA GLU A 46 -11.92 9.77 -10.84
C GLU A 46 -12.77 9.58 -12.11
N GLY A 47 -12.73 8.39 -12.71
CA GLY A 47 -13.49 8.07 -13.92
C GLY A 47 -15.00 7.89 -13.67
N VAL A 48 -15.74 7.76 -14.78
CA VAL A 48 -17.18 7.47 -14.77
C VAL A 48 -17.38 6.08 -15.35
N GLY A 49 -17.89 5.15 -14.53
CA GLY A 49 -18.14 3.77 -14.95
C GLY A 49 -19.27 3.63 -16.00
N PRO A 50 -19.54 2.40 -16.45
CA PRO A 50 -19.01 1.14 -15.94
C PRO A 50 -17.55 0.91 -16.30
N PHE A 51 -16.77 0.36 -15.36
CA PHE A 51 -15.38 -0.05 -15.58
C PHE A 51 -15.32 -1.53 -15.95
N GLN A 52 -14.49 -1.91 -16.90
CA GLN A 52 -14.32 -3.31 -17.29
C GLN A 52 -13.34 -4.05 -16.36
N PHE A 53 -13.21 -5.37 -16.51
CA PHE A 53 -12.43 -6.23 -15.61
C PHE A 53 -10.96 -5.83 -15.49
N GLY A 54 -10.28 -5.73 -16.62
CA GLY A 54 -8.87 -5.40 -16.71
C GLY A 54 -8.59 -3.97 -16.24
N GLU A 55 -9.41 -3.00 -16.63
CA GLU A 55 -9.37 -1.60 -16.21
C GLU A 55 -9.51 -1.47 -14.69
N SER A 56 -10.43 -2.22 -14.10
CA SER A 56 -10.64 -2.22 -12.65
C SER A 56 -9.43 -2.79 -11.92
N TRP A 57 -8.92 -3.96 -12.33
CA TRP A 57 -7.74 -4.55 -11.71
C TRP A 57 -6.49 -3.70 -11.89
N ALA A 58 -6.32 -3.12 -13.07
CA ALA A 58 -5.27 -2.19 -13.40
C ALA A 58 -5.21 -0.98 -12.48
N GLY A 59 -6.31 -0.25 -12.36
CA GLY A 59 -6.38 0.94 -11.53
C GLY A 59 -6.21 0.62 -10.05
N VAL A 60 -6.76 -0.51 -9.58
CA VAL A 60 -6.59 -0.96 -8.19
C VAL A 60 -5.15 -1.39 -7.91
N LEU A 61 -4.50 -2.12 -8.82
CA LEU A 61 -3.08 -2.48 -8.69
C LEU A 61 -2.18 -1.25 -8.75
N ALA A 62 -2.49 -0.29 -9.62
CA ALA A 62 -1.79 0.99 -9.70
C ALA A 62 -1.92 1.77 -8.40
N TYR A 63 -3.13 1.88 -7.83
CA TYR A 63 -3.34 2.55 -6.55
C TYR A 63 -2.63 1.82 -5.40
N THR A 64 -2.68 0.49 -5.39
CA THR A 64 -1.99 -0.35 -4.39
C THR A 64 -0.48 -0.12 -4.41
N THR A 65 0.08 0.00 -5.61
CA THR A 65 1.50 0.27 -5.87
C THR A 65 1.86 1.71 -5.48
N GLN A 66 1.06 2.68 -5.93
CA GLN A 66 1.21 4.10 -5.60
C GLN A 66 1.20 4.30 -4.08
N LEU A 67 0.14 3.83 -3.41
CA LEU A 67 -0.07 4.00 -1.97
C LEU A 67 1.11 3.44 -1.17
N TYR A 68 1.61 2.26 -1.53
CA TYR A 68 2.72 1.65 -0.82
C TYR A 68 4.04 2.39 -1.04
N PHE A 69 4.40 2.70 -2.28
CA PHE A 69 5.69 3.33 -2.57
C PHE A 69 5.72 4.81 -2.17
N ASP A 70 4.59 5.52 -2.26
CA ASP A 70 4.47 6.89 -1.77
C ASP A 70 4.64 6.93 -0.25
N PHE A 71 3.87 6.13 0.48
CA PHE A 71 3.85 6.20 1.94
C PHE A 71 5.07 5.54 2.61
N SER A 72 5.54 4.40 2.07
CA SER A 72 6.81 3.83 2.53
C SER A 72 8.00 4.68 2.10
N GLY A 73 7.92 5.37 0.96
CA GLY A 73 8.94 6.33 0.54
C GLY A 73 9.05 7.52 1.49
N TYR A 74 7.91 8.11 1.86
CA TYR A 74 7.83 9.16 2.89
C TYR A 74 8.44 8.69 4.23
N SER A 75 8.07 7.49 4.69
CA SER A 75 8.60 6.94 5.94
C SER A 75 10.11 6.68 5.88
N ASP A 76 10.63 6.17 4.75
CA ASP A 76 12.06 5.95 4.55
C ASP A 76 12.84 7.28 4.55
N MET A 77 12.31 8.32 3.88
CA MET A 77 12.91 9.65 3.91
C MET A 77 12.96 10.23 5.33
N ALA A 78 11.87 10.11 6.09
CA ALA A 78 11.84 10.54 7.49
C ALA A 78 12.88 9.80 8.35
N ILE A 79 13.00 8.48 8.20
CA ILE A 79 14.04 7.68 8.87
C ILE A 79 15.44 8.14 8.46
N GLY A 80 15.65 8.39 7.16
CA GLY A 80 16.93 8.86 6.63
C GLY A 80 17.38 10.19 7.23
N LEU A 81 16.48 11.18 7.23
CA LEU A 81 16.70 12.48 7.88
C LEU A 81 16.92 12.33 9.38
N GLY A 82 16.12 11.50 10.05
CA GLY A 82 16.27 11.19 11.46
C GLY A 82 17.68 10.69 11.78
N LEU A 83 18.19 9.71 11.03
CA LEU A 83 19.53 9.14 11.24
C LEU A 83 20.63 10.18 11.01
N MET A 84 20.52 11.01 9.97
CA MET A 84 21.49 12.08 9.71
C MET A 84 21.52 13.15 10.81
N LEU A 85 20.41 13.32 11.54
CA LEU A 85 20.26 14.25 12.67
C LEU A 85 20.45 13.58 14.04
N GLY A 86 20.78 12.29 14.10
CA GLY A 86 21.02 11.56 15.35
C GLY A 86 19.77 10.98 16.03
N PHE A 87 18.62 11.03 15.37
CA PHE A 87 17.37 10.39 15.78
C PHE A 87 17.20 8.99 15.18
N LYS A 88 16.50 8.11 15.91
CA LYS A 88 16.13 6.78 15.42
C LYS A 88 14.61 6.64 15.43
N PHE A 89 14.01 6.80 14.26
CA PHE A 89 12.57 6.59 14.10
C PHE A 89 12.23 5.10 13.94
N PRO A 90 11.05 4.68 14.44
CA PRO A 90 10.54 3.32 14.21
C PRO A 90 10.18 3.09 12.73
N ILE A 91 10.27 1.82 12.31
CA ILE A 91 9.90 1.39 10.95
C ILE A 91 8.37 1.37 10.82
N ASN A 92 7.86 1.83 9.68
CA ASN A 92 6.43 1.79 9.37
C ASN A 92 6.02 0.68 8.39
N PHE A 93 6.90 0.22 7.51
CA PHE A 93 6.54 -0.72 6.44
C PHE A 93 7.57 -1.84 6.28
N LEU A 94 7.11 -3.10 6.31
CA LEU A 94 7.97 -4.27 6.19
C LEU A 94 7.39 -5.33 5.24
N SER A 95 7.42 -5.03 3.94
CA SER A 95 6.88 -5.88 2.86
C SER A 95 5.45 -6.38 3.15
N PRO A 96 4.50 -5.48 3.42
CA PRO A 96 3.15 -5.82 3.89
C PRO A 96 2.37 -6.69 2.90
N TYR A 97 2.57 -6.51 1.59
CA TYR A 97 1.87 -7.29 0.57
C TYR A 97 2.39 -8.74 0.43
N LYS A 98 3.50 -9.09 1.09
CA LYS A 98 3.97 -10.48 1.22
C LYS A 98 3.34 -11.24 2.41
N SER A 99 2.36 -10.64 3.08
CA SER A 99 1.72 -11.21 4.26
C SER A 99 0.81 -12.38 3.89
N ARG A 100 0.82 -13.43 4.73
CA ARG A 100 0.02 -14.65 4.56
C ARG A 100 -1.32 -14.59 5.31
N SER A 101 -1.59 -13.49 6.01
CA SER A 101 -2.86 -13.25 6.69
C SER A 101 -3.07 -11.76 6.92
N ILE A 102 -4.33 -11.36 7.13
CA ILE A 102 -4.67 -9.97 7.46
C ILE A 102 -4.04 -9.51 8.79
N SER A 103 -3.90 -10.42 9.77
CA SER A 103 -3.18 -10.11 11.01
C SER A 103 -1.69 -9.84 10.77
N GLU A 104 -1.05 -10.58 9.85
CA GLU A 104 0.35 -10.34 9.48
C GLU A 104 0.51 -9.04 8.69
N PHE A 105 -0.45 -8.73 7.81
CA PHE A 105 -0.48 -7.47 7.07
C PHE A 105 -0.46 -6.26 8.00
N TRP A 106 -1.33 -6.24 9.02
CA TRP A 106 -1.36 -5.17 10.02
C TRP A 106 -0.12 -5.13 10.92
N GLY A 107 0.67 -6.21 10.98
CA GLY A 107 1.98 -6.23 11.63
C GLY A 107 3.12 -5.67 10.76
N ARG A 108 2.85 -5.39 9.48
CA ARG A 108 3.84 -4.97 8.47
C ARG A 108 3.46 -3.69 7.73
N TRP A 109 2.21 -3.22 7.87
CA TRP A 109 1.66 -2.01 7.26
C TRP A 109 1.43 -0.95 8.34
N HIS A 110 1.93 0.26 8.12
CA HIS A 110 1.76 1.40 9.03
C HIS A 110 1.98 1.03 10.51
N ILE A 111 3.09 0.34 10.78
CA ILE A 111 3.34 -0.39 12.04
C ILE A 111 3.20 0.51 13.28
N THR A 112 3.65 1.76 13.21
CA THR A 112 3.56 2.69 14.35
C THR A 112 2.11 3.02 14.70
N PHE A 113 1.26 3.23 13.70
CA PHE A 113 -0.17 3.43 13.87
C PHE A 113 -0.86 2.16 14.37
N SER A 114 -0.53 0.99 13.81
CA SER A 114 -1.04 -0.29 14.30
C SER A 114 -0.67 -0.54 15.77
N HIS A 115 0.54 -0.18 16.17
CA HIS A 115 0.96 -0.19 17.58
C HIS A 115 0.17 0.82 18.42
N PHE A 116 -0.07 2.03 17.92
CA PHE A 116 -0.91 3.00 18.61
C PHE A 116 -2.33 2.46 18.86
N LEU A 117 -3.00 1.96 17.82
CA LEU A 117 -4.32 1.34 17.94
C LEU A 117 -4.31 0.16 18.93
N ARG A 118 -3.28 -0.69 18.87
CA ARG A 118 -3.14 -1.82 19.78
C ARG A 118 -2.97 -1.37 21.23
N ASP A 119 -2.01 -0.49 21.48
CA ASP A 119 -1.55 -0.16 22.82
C ASP A 119 -2.52 0.77 23.55
N TYR A 120 -3.18 1.69 22.82
CA TYR A 120 -4.06 2.69 23.41
C TYR A 120 -5.57 2.42 23.24
N LEU A 121 -5.97 1.52 22.35
CA LEU A 121 -7.39 1.16 22.19
C LEU A 121 -7.63 -0.33 22.46
N TYR A 122 -6.89 -1.22 21.79
CA TYR A 122 -7.17 -2.65 21.85
C TYR A 122 -6.89 -3.30 23.21
N ILE A 123 -5.70 -3.04 23.78
CA ILE A 123 -5.29 -3.57 25.08
C ILE A 123 -6.19 -3.05 26.21
N PRO A 124 -6.51 -1.74 26.29
CA PRO A 124 -7.49 -1.21 27.25
C PRO A 124 -8.88 -1.87 27.17
N LEU A 125 -9.32 -2.26 25.97
CA LEU A 125 -10.55 -3.02 25.77
C LEU A 125 -10.45 -4.51 26.17
N SER A 126 -9.38 -4.92 26.85
CA SER A 126 -9.00 -6.27 27.28
C SER A 126 -8.34 -7.19 26.23
N GLY A 127 -8.06 -6.68 25.02
CA GLY A 127 -7.44 -7.45 23.95
C GLY A 127 -8.11 -8.80 23.72
N ASN A 128 -7.31 -9.88 23.76
CA ASN A 128 -7.79 -11.26 23.58
C ASN A 128 -8.21 -11.96 24.89
N LYS A 129 -8.16 -11.29 26.04
CA LYS A 129 -8.18 -11.97 27.36
C LYS A 129 -9.56 -12.45 27.81
N ARG A 130 -10.65 -12.10 27.12
CA ARG A 130 -12.03 -12.37 27.58
C ARG A 130 -12.85 -13.21 26.59
N GLY A 131 -12.20 -14.08 25.81
CA GLY A 131 -12.84 -15.01 24.89
C GLY A 131 -13.18 -14.42 23.52
N ILE A 132 -13.58 -15.30 22.59
CA ILE A 132 -13.71 -15.02 21.15
C ILE A 132 -14.65 -13.84 20.84
N LEU A 133 -15.84 -13.79 21.45
CA LEU A 133 -16.84 -12.75 21.16
C LEU A 133 -16.35 -11.36 21.55
N LYS A 134 -15.70 -11.24 22.72
CA LYS A 134 -15.14 -9.96 23.18
C LYS A 134 -13.95 -9.54 22.32
N THR A 135 -13.11 -10.49 21.90
CA THR A 135 -12.03 -10.23 20.93
C THR A 135 -12.57 -9.67 19.63
N ILE A 136 -13.56 -10.31 19.01
CA ILE A 136 -14.19 -9.86 17.77
C ILE A 136 -14.76 -8.46 17.91
N ARG A 137 -15.54 -8.21 18.97
CA ARG A 137 -16.07 -6.88 19.28
C ARG A 137 -14.96 -5.84 19.39
N ASN A 138 -13.89 -6.15 20.12
CA ASN A 138 -12.76 -5.24 20.29
C ASN A 138 -12.06 -4.94 18.96
N LEU A 139 -11.84 -5.95 18.11
CA LEU A 139 -11.24 -5.77 16.79
C LEU A 139 -12.08 -4.85 15.91
N VAL A 140 -13.40 -5.05 15.88
CA VAL A 140 -14.33 -4.20 15.13
C VAL A 140 -14.31 -2.75 15.65
N ILE A 141 -14.40 -2.56 16.97
CA ILE A 141 -14.36 -1.22 17.58
C ILE A 141 -13.04 -0.51 17.25
N VAL A 142 -11.90 -1.17 17.44
CA VAL A 142 -10.58 -0.56 17.20
C VAL A 142 -10.39 -0.21 15.73
N MET A 143 -10.79 -1.08 14.80
CA MET A 143 -10.66 -0.77 13.39
C MET A 143 -11.66 0.29 12.92
N PHE A 144 -12.87 0.33 13.48
CA PHE A 144 -13.82 1.43 13.25
C PHE A 144 -13.23 2.78 13.68
N LEU A 145 -12.68 2.86 14.90
CA LEU A 145 -12.00 4.07 15.39
C LEU A 145 -10.76 4.41 14.56
N GLY A 146 -10.02 3.39 14.12
CA GLY A 146 -8.89 3.55 13.19
C GLY A 146 -9.33 4.11 11.83
N GLY A 147 -10.49 3.71 11.32
CA GLY A 147 -11.12 4.31 10.14
C GLY A 147 -11.46 5.79 10.38
N LEU A 148 -12.15 6.10 11.47
CA LEU A 148 -12.49 7.49 11.83
C LEU A 148 -11.26 8.39 12.00
N TRP A 149 -10.11 7.85 12.42
CA TRP A 149 -8.86 8.59 12.50
C TRP A 149 -8.39 9.10 11.13
N HIS A 150 -8.70 8.39 10.04
CA HIS A 150 -8.34 8.82 8.68
C HIS A 150 -9.25 9.93 8.14
N GLY A 151 -10.47 10.11 8.67
CA GLY A 151 -11.37 11.18 8.24
C GLY A 151 -12.84 10.88 8.52
N ALA A 152 -13.69 11.90 8.36
CA ALA A 152 -15.13 11.82 8.61
C ALA A 152 -15.96 11.27 7.44
N GLN A 153 -15.33 11.03 6.28
CA GLN A 153 -16.02 10.50 5.11
C GLN A 153 -16.44 9.03 5.32
N PHE A 154 -17.57 8.65 4.73
CA PHE A 154 -18.21 7.36 4.97
C PHE A 154 -17.37 6.15 4.51
N ASN A 155 -16.54 6.34 3.49
CA ASN A 155 -15.60 5.34 2.97
C ASN A 155 -14.60 4.88 4.07
N PHE A 156 -14.14 5.77 4.95
CA PHE A 156 -13.21 5.39 6.03
C PHE A 156 -13.88 4.55 7.13
N ILE A 157 -15.15 4.82 7.43
CA ILE A 157 -15.95 3.99 8.34
C ILE A 157 -16.09 2.58 7.77
N LEU A 158 -16.51 2.48 6.50
CA LEU A 158 -16.63 1.19 5.82
C LEU A 158 -15.32 0.43 5.78
N TRP A 159 -14.21 1.13 5.50
CA TRP A 159 -12.88 0.54 5.47
C TRP A 159 -12.46 -0.01 6.85
N GLY A 160 -12.71 0.76 7.91
CA GLY A 160 -12.45 0.32 9.28
C GLY A 160 -13.26 -0.92 9.65
N LEU A 161 -14.57 -0.91 9.38
CA LEU A 161 -15.44 -2.07 9.63
C LEU A 161 -15.02 -3.28 8.79
N TYR A 162 -14.65 -3.09 7.53
CA TYR A 162 -14.16 -4.13 6.63
C TYR A 162 -12.92 -4.83 7.21
N HIS A 163 -11.90 -4.07 7.62
CA HIS A 163 -10.71 -4.67 8.23
C HIS A 163 -10.98 -5.27 9.61
N GLY A 164 -11.89 -4.69 10.40
CA GLY A 164 -12.35 -5.26 11.66
C GLY A 164 -12.99 -6.63 11.48
N LEU A 165 -13.82 -6.79 10.44
CA LEU A 165 -14.42 -8.06 10.06
C LEU A 165 -13.35 -9.06 9.58
N LEU A 166 -12.43 -8.65 8.70
CA LEU A 166 -11.36 -9.52 8.22
C LEU A 166 -10.45 -10.01 9.36
N LEU A 167 -10.11 -9.15 10.33
CA LEU A 167 -9.34 -9.54 11.51
C LEU A 167 -10.12 -10.50 12.40
N SER A 168 -11.43 -10.28 12.55
CA SER A 168 -12.32 -11.16 13.33
C SER A 168 -12.41 -12.55 12.72
N ILE A 169 -12.62 -12.62 11.41
CA ILE A 169 -12.62 -13.86 10.62
C ILE A 169 -11.26 -14.55 10.76
N ASN A 170 -10.15 -13.82 10.57
CA ASN A 170 -8.81 -14.38 10.71
C ASN A 170 -8.55 -14.91 12.13
N HIS A 171 -9.06 -14.25 13.17
CA HIS A 171 -8.95 -14.70 14.55
C HIS A 171 -9.73 -16.01 14.80
N ILE A 172 -10.95 -16.12 14.28
CA ILE A 172 -11.76 -17.35 14.35
C ILE A 172 -11.03 -18.50 13.65
N PHE A 173 -10.60 -18.31 12.39
CA PHE A 173 -9.91 -19.36 11.62
C PHE A 173 -8.63 -19.85 12.30
N ARG A 174 -7.87 -18.96 12.95
CA ARG A 174 -6.68 -19.34 13.70
C ARG A 174 -6.98 -20.24 14.90
N ASN A 175 -8.18 -20.15 15.47
CA ASN A 175 -8.61 -20.93 16.65
C ASN A 175 -9.28 -22.26 16.29
N LEU A 176 -9.81 -22.44 15.07
CA LEU A 176 -10.60 -23.62 14.66
C LEU A 176 -9.81 -24.78 14.02
N ASN A 177 -8.48 -24.85 14.21
CA ASN A 177 -7.54 -25.74 13.51
C ASN A 177 -7.28 -25.42 12.02
N LYS A 178 -6.02 -25.67 11.63
CA LYS A 178 -5.31 -25.03 10.52
C LYS A 178 -5.56 -25.74 9.20
N VAL A 179 -6.31 -25.12 8.28
CA VAL A 179 -6.17 -25.46 6.86
C VAL A 179 -4.76 -25.03 6.44
N SER A 180 -3.90 -26.02 6.14
CA SER A 180 -2.53 -25.77 5.70
C SER A 180 -2.53 -25.49 4.19
N LEU A 181 -2.82 -24.25 3.82
CA LEU A 181 -2.67 -23.79 2.45
C LEU A 181 -1.21 -23.39 2.15
N PRO A 182 -0.73 -23.57 0.90
CA PRO A 182 0.59 -23.11 0.49
C PRO A 182 0.77 -21.61 0.76
N ALA A 183 1.97 -21.22 1.20
CA ALA A 183 2.28 -19.82 1.53
C ALA A 183 2.01 -18.82 0.39
N PRO A 184 2.34 -19.12 -0.89
CA PRO A 184 2.02 -18.21 -2.00
C PRO A 184 0.51 -17.97 -2.15
N PHE A 185 -0.29 -19.01 -1.96
CA PHE A 185 -1.75 -18.92 -2.08
C PHE A 185 -2.35 -18.05 -0.96
N LEU A 186 -1.89 -18.23 0.28
CA LEU A 186 -2.28 -17.37 1.41
C LEU A 186 -1.87 -15.91 1.20
N THR A 187 -0.70 -15.69 0.58
CA THR A 187 -0.22 -14.36 0.22
C THR A 187 -1.14 -13.71 -0.81
N LEU A 188 -1.48 -14.44 -1.88
CA LEU A 188 -2.39 -13.97 -2.92
C LEU A 188 -3.77 -13.63 -2.36
N ILE A 189 -4.37 -14.50 -1.55
CA ILE A 189 -5.68 -14.26 -0.92
C ILE A 189 -5.63 -13.01 -0.03
N THR A 190 -4.61 -12.90 0.81
CA THR A 190 -4.44 -11.74 1.71
C THR A 190 -4.28 -10.46 0.90
N PHE A 191 -3.47 -10.50 -0.17
CA PHE A 191 -3.26 -9.37 -1.05
C PHE A 191 -4.55 -8.94 -1.75
N ILE A 192 -5.37 -9.89 -2.24
CA ILE A 192 -6.67 -9.60 -2.83
C ILE A 192 -7.59 -8.91 -1.81
N PHE A 193 -7.75 -9.44 -0.61
CA PHE A 193 -8.57 -8.79 0.42
C PHE A 193 -8.09 -7.38 0.76
N VAL A 194 -6.78 -7.17 0.85
CA VAL A 194 -6.22 -5.83 1.06
C VAL A 194 -6.55 -4.89 -0.09
N MET A 195 -6.49 -5.35 -1.35
CA MET A 195 -6.88 -4.55 -2.53
C MET A 195 -8.36 -4.16 -2.52
N PHE A 196 -9.26 -5.06 -2.11
CA PHE A 196 -10.67 -4.71 -1.91
C PHE A 196 -10.81 -3.62 -0.83
N GLY A 197 -10.04 -3.71 0.26
CA GLY A 197 -9.94 -2.65 1.26
C GLY A 197 -9.49 -1.32 0.65
N TRP A 198 -8.49 -1.34 -0.23
CA TRP A 198 -8.01 -0.12 -0.91
C TRP A 198 -9.04 0.55 -1.82
N VAL A 199 -9.91 -0.22 -2.48
CA VAL A 199 -11.06 0.37 -3.20
C VAL A 199 -11.98 1.10 -2.23
N ILE A 200 -12.31 0.48 -1.08
CA ILE A 200 -13.15 1.12 -0.06
C ILE A 200 -12.46 2.38 0.45
N PHE A 201 -11.15 2.34 0.69
CA PHE A 201 -10.39 3.47 1.23
C PHE A 201 -10.37 4.67 0.27
N ARG A 202 -10.19 4.46 -1.03
CA ARG A 202 -9.96 5.55 -2.01
C ARG A 202 -11.20 6.02 -2.75
N ALA A 203 -12.25 5.19 -2.89
CA ALA A 203 -13.39 5.53 -3.72
C ALA A 203 -14.09 6.82 -3.22
N PRO A 204 -14.30 7.84 -4.10
CA PRO A 204 -14.86 9.13 -3.69
C PRO A 204 -16.36 9.07 -3.43
N SER A 205 -17.04 8.01 -3.85
CA SER A 205 -18.47 7.79 -3.58
C SER A 205 -18.81 6.30 -3.59
N LEU A 206 -19.96 5.98 -2.98
CA LEU A 206 -20.52 4.62 -3.04
C LEU A 206 -20.85 4.19 -4.48
N SER A 207 -21.16 5.13 -5.38
CA SER A 207 -21.44 4.82 -6.79
C SER A 207 -20.19 4.30 -7.49
N ILE A 208 -19.08 5.06 -7.37
CA ILE A 208 -17.79 4.67 -7.95
C ILE A 208 -17.28 3.37 -7.32
N MET A 209 -17.37 3.24 -6.00
CA MET A 209 -16.99 2.00 -5.29
C MET A 209 -17.71 0.77 -5.86
N LYS A 210 -19.04 0.86 -6.04
CA LYS A 210 -19.85 -0.22 -6.62
C LYS A 210 -19.49 -0.49 -8.07
N ALA A 211 -19.22 0.54 -8.87
CA ALA A 211 -18.81 0.40 -10.26
C ALA A 211 -17.47 -0.36 -10.38
N ILE A 212 -16.48 0.00 -9.55
CA ILE A 212 -15.17 -0.67 -9.52
C ILE A 212 -15.33 -2.13 -9.09
N PHE A 213 -16.09 -2.42 -8.03
CA PHE A 213 -16.29 -3.81 -7.60
C PHE A 213 -16.97 -4.66 -8.67
N LYS A 214 -18.00 -4.13 -9.35
CA LYS A 214 -18.63 -4.83 -10.48
C LYS A 214 -17.63 -5.13 -11.59
N GLY A 215 -16.75 -4.19 -11.91
CA GLY A 215 -15.65 -4.41 -12.86
C GLY A 215 -14.68 -5.47 -12.39
N MET A 216 -14.15 -5.39 -11.16
CA MET A 216 -13.20 -6.37 -10.61
C MET A 216 -13.70 -7.82 -10.62
N VAL A 217 -15.02 -8.03 -10.50
CA VAL A 217 -15.64 -9.37 -10.57
C VAL A 217 -16.19 -9.74 -11.96
N GLY A 218 -16.00 -8.88 -12.97
CA GLY A 218 -16.34 -9.15 -14.37
C GLY A 218 -17.81 -8.93 -14.75
N LEU A 219 -18.62 -8.30 -13.90
CA LEU A 219 -20.05 -8.09 -14.14
C LEU A 219 -20.37 -7.02 -15.21
N THR A 220 -19.36 -6.29 -15.67
CA THR A 220 -19.44 -5.22 -16.67
C THR A 220 -18.69 -5.56 -17.96
N GLY A 221 -18.22 -6.80 -18.10
CA GLY A 221 -17.47 -7.29 -19.26
C GLY A 221 -15.96 -7.35 -19.04
N VAL A 222 -15.30 -8.05 -19.97
CA VAL A 222 -13.84 -8.20 -20.04
C VAL A 222 -13.37 -7.57 -21.35
N GLU A 223 -12.29 -6.80 -21.29
CA GLU A 223 -11.69 -6.11 -22.43
C GLU A 223 -11.21 -7.13 -23.48
N ASN A 224 -11.30 -6.76 -24.75
CA ASN A 224 -10.60 -7.48 -25.81
C ASN A 224 -9.09 -7.21 -25.69
N LEU A 225 -8.35 -8.08 -25.00
CA LEU A 225 -6.89 -7.94 -24.76
C LEU A 225 -6.06 -7.77 -26.04
N PHE A 226 -6.53 -8.29 -27.17
CA PHE A 226 -5.76 -8.37 -28.42
C PHE A 226 -6.41 -7.68 -29.62
N GLY A 227 -7.53 -6.97 -29.43
CA GLY A 227 -8.28 -6.37 -30.56
C GLY A 227 -8.89 -7.37 -31.56
N PHE A 228 -8.69 -8.68 -31.38
CA PHE A 228 -9.29 -9.75 -32.20
C PHE A 228 -10.64 -10.21 -31.66
N GLY A 229 -11.57 -9.27 -31.51
CA GLY A 229 -12.95 -9.56 -31.16
C GLY A 229 -13.90 -8.85 -32.12
N ILE A 230 -14.64 -9.61 -32.92
CA ILE A 230 -15.82 -9.12 -33.63
C ILE A 230 -16.87 -8.82 -32.56
N THR A 231 -16.86 -7.61 -32.02
CA THR A 231 -17.97 -7.13 -31.18
C THR A 231 -18.72 -6.07 -31.97
N SER A 232 -20.01 -6.37 -32.15
CA SER A 232 -21.00 -5.58 -32.89
C SER A 232 -20.88 -4.08 -32.67
N ARG A 233 -21.10 -3.32 -33.74
CA ARG A 233 -21.08 -1.85 -33.88
C ARG A 233 -22.08 -1.08 -32.98
N THR A 234 -22.31 -1.50 -31.74
CA THR A 234 -23.31 -0.90 -30.85
C THR A 234 -22.71 -0.10 -29.69
N PHE A 235 -21.43 -0.29 -29.40
CA PHE A 235 -20.68 0.57 -28.48
C PHE A 235 -19.50 1.15 -29.26
N GLY A 236 -19.35 2.48 -29.23
CA GLY A 236 -18.31 3.20 -29.98
C GLY A 236 -16.91 2.62 -29.76
N GLN A 237 -15.99 2.90 -30.69
CA GLN A 237 -14.60 2.43 -30.64
C GLN A 237 -14.03 2.54 -29.22
N LEU A 238 -13.96 1.40 -28.51
CA LEU A 238 -13.39 1.35 -27.17
C LEU A 238 -11.87 1.47 -27.30
N PRO A 239 -11.22 2.32 -26.49
CA PRO A 239 -9.76 2.43 -26.51
C PRO A 239 -9.13 1.06 -26.22
N ASN A 240 -8.00 0.76 -26.89
CA ASN A 240 -7.29 -0.50 -26.64
C ASN A 240 -6.85 -0.56 -25.17
N PHE A 241 -6.72 -1.78 -24.63
CA PHE A 241 -6.28 -2.01 -23.25
C PHE A 241 -5.08 -1.13 -22.90
N VAL A 242 -4.04 -1.06 -23.74
CA VAL A 242 -2.82 -0.25 -23.52
C VAL A 242 -3.09 1.27 -23.45
N ASP A 243 -4.05 1.77 -24.21
CA ASP A 243 -4.41 3.19 -24.26
C ASP A 243 -5.13 3.62 -22.98
N ILE A 244 -5.90 2.71 -22.36
CA ILE A 244 -6.57 2.90 -21.05
C ILE A 244 -5.54 3.21 -19.95
N PHE A 245 -4.32 2.68 -20.04
CA PHE A 245 -3.23 2.96 -19.08
C PHE A 245 -2.39 4.19 -19.44
N GLY A 246 -2.64 4.80 -20.60
CA GLY A 246 -1.92 5.99 -21.04
C GLY A 246 -0.60 5.66 -21.71
N GLY A 247 -0.55 4.50 -22.37
CA GLY A 247 0.56 4.04 -23.19
C GLY A 247 1.40 2.92 -22.54
N PRO A 248 2.21 2.22 -23.33
CA PRO A 248 3.00 1.06 -22.89
C PRO A 248 3.97 1.39 -21.76
N ASN A 249 4.49 2.61 -21.73
CA ASN A 249 5.46 3.06 -20.73
C ASN A 249 4.90 3.00 -19.30
N LYS A 250 3.62 3.35 -19.11
CA LYS A 250 2.99 3.40 -17.78
C LYS A 250 2.68 2.00 -17.23
N ILE A 251 2.27 1.07 -18.09
CA ILE A 251 2.12 -0.35 -17.74
C ILE A 251 3.47 -0.94 -17.32
N GLY A 252 4.55 -0.58 -18.03
CA GLY A 252 5.91 -0.96 -17.66
C GLY A 252 6.26 -0.59 -16.22
N PHE A 253 5.99 0.66 -15.80
CA PHE A 253 6.21 1.09 -14.41
C PHE A 253 5.37 0.31 -13.40
N LEU A 254 4.11 0.00 -13.73
CA LEU A 254 3.25 -0.81 -12.86
C LEU A 254 3.82 -2.22 -12.68
N ILE A 255 4.21 -2.89 -13.76
CA ILE A 255 4.80 -4.23 -13.72
C ILE A 255 6.10 -4.21 -12.91
N ILE A 256 6.98 -3.23 -13.15
CA ILE A 256 8.22 -3.06 -12.38
C ILE A 256 7.91 -2.87 -10.90
N GLY A 257 6.96 -2.01 -10.55
CA GLY A 257 6.53 -1.77 -9.17
C GLY A 257 6.02 -3.04 -8.47
N LEU A 258 5.17 -3.82 -9.15
CA LEU A 258 4.67 -5.09 -8.63
C LEU A 258 5.79 -6.13 -8.47
N CYS A 259 6.71 -6.23 -9.43
CA CYS A 259 7.89 -7.07 -9.33
C CYS A 259 8.75 -6.69 -8.11
N ILE A 260 8.98 -5.40 -7.87
CA ILE A 260 9.71 -4.94 -6.68
C ILE A 260 8.95 -5.31 -5.40
N ILE A 261 7.63 -5.10 -5.35
CA ILE A 261 6.79 -5.45 -4.20
C ILE A 261 6.96 -6.92 -3.79
N PHE A 262 6.92 -7.85 -4.75
CA PHE A 262 6.89 -9.29 -4.45
C PHE A 262 8.27 -9.95 -4.46
N LEU A 263 9.19 -9.51 -5.32
CA LEU A 263 10.47 -10.19 -5.55
C LEU A 263 11.64 -9.50 -4.83
N ALA A 264 11.63 -8.17 -4.69
CA ALA A 264 12.74 -7.46 -4.07
C ALA A 264 12.71 -7.56 -2.53
N LYS A 265 13.88 -7.32 -1.92
CA LYS A 265 14.00 -7.10 -0.48
C LYS A 265 13.47 -5.72 -0.12
N ASN A 266 12.90 -5.58 1.08
CA ASN A 266 12.53 -4.29 1.63
C ASN A 266 13.76 -3.40 1.85
N THR A 267 13.61 -2.07 1.79
CA THR A 267 14.69 -1.11 2.09
C THR A 267 15.41 -1.43 3.42
N HIS A 268 14.66 -1.83 4.45
CA HIS A 268 15.19 -2.16 5.77
C HIS A 268 15.91 -3.52 5.84
N GLU A 269 15.74 -4.38 4.83
CA GLU A 269 16.42 -5.68 4.74
C GLU A 269 17.74 -5.58 3.95
N ILE A 270 17.95 -4.48 3.22
CA ILE A 270 19.16 -4.22 2.45
C ILE A 270 20.17 -3.51 3.35
N LYS A 271 21.39 -4.06 3.42
CA LYS A 271 22.50 -3.47 4.17
C LYS A 271 23.58 -3.03 3.16
N PRO A 272 23.54 -1.79 2.65
CA PRO A 272 24.59 -1.30 1.77
C PRO A 272 25.93 -1.33 2.50
N SER A 273 26.93 -1.96 1.88
CA SER A 273 28.32 -1.82 2.33
C SER A 273 28.81 -0.46 1.83
N MET A 274 29.19 0.46 2.71
CA MET A 274 29.53 1.85 2.35
C MET A 274 30.87 1.94 1.59
N ASN A 275 30.94 1.31 0.41
CA ASN A 275 32.06 1.27 -0.51
C ASN A 275 31.72 2.05 -1.79
N GLY A 276 32.71 2.24 -2.67
CA GLY A 276 32.55 3.01 -3.90
C GLY A 276 31.40 2.51 -4.79
N LYS A 277 31.16 1.19 -4.87
CA LYS A 277 30.06 0.62 -5.65
C LYS A 277 28.70 1.10 -5.15
N TRP A 278 28.43 1.02 -3.85
CA TRP A 278 27.17 1.49 -3.28
C TRP A 278 27.04 3.00 -3.35
N ALA A 279 28.12 3.75 -3.18
CA ALA A 279 28.12 5.19 -3.39
C ALA A 279 27.69 5.55 -4.82
N THR A 280 28.22 4.85 -5.84
CA THR A 280 27.81 5.03 -7.23
C THR A 280 26.34 4.69 -7.44
N ILE A 281 25.85 3.55 -6.91
CA ILE A 281 24.44 3.15 -7.05
C ILE A 281 23.52 4.20 -6.43
N ILE A 282 23.83 4.65 -5.21
CA ILE A 282 23.06 5.68 -4.50
C ILE A 282 23.09 7.00 -5.26
N GLY A 283 24.27 7.41 -5.76
CA GLY A 283 24.42 8.63 -6.55
C GLY A 283 23.60 8.60 -7.84
N LEU A 284 23.64 7.49 -8.58
CA LEU A 284 22.85 7.32 -9.81
C LEU A 284 21.35 7.32 -9.52
N LEU A 285 20.90 6.63 -8.47
CA LEU A 285 19.49 6.63 -8.05
C LEU A 285 19.04 8.04 -7.65
N PHE A 286 19.88 8.78 -6.93
CA PHE A 286 19.59 10.14 -6.53
C PHE A 286 19.46 11.07 -7.74
N VAL A 287 20.41 11.04 -8.67
CA VAL A 287 20.35 11.83 -9.91
C VAL A 287 19.12 11.47 -10.73
N ALA A 288 18.82 10.18 -10.92
CA ALA A 288 17.63 9.75 -11.65
C ALA A 288 16.34 10.24 -10.97
N SER A 289 16.30 10.24 -9.65
CA SER A 289 15.17 10.74 -8.87
C SER A 289 15.01 12.25 -9.02
N LEU A 290 16.10 13.02 -8.95
CA LEU A 290 16.09 14.47 -9.15
C LEU A 290 15.60 14.85 -10.55
N SER A 291 16.02 14.12 -11.58
CA SER A 291 15.55 14.35 -12.96
C SER A 291 14.04 14.10 -13.15
N CYS A 292 13.39 13.44 -12.18
CA CYS A 292 11.93 13.22 -12.19
C CYS A 292 11.15 14.20 -11.32
N LEU A 293 11.82 15.07 -10.54
CA LEU A 293 11.20 16.13 -9.75
C LEU A 293 10.77 17.28 -10.67
N GLY A 294 9.56 17.17 -11.25
CA GLY A 294 9.01 18.22 -12.10
C GLY A 294 7.49 18.17 -12.24
N GLN A 295 6.82 17.29 -11.49
CA GLN A 295 5.37 17.24 -11.41
C GLN A 295 5.00 17.43 -9.95
N ASP A 296 4.20 18.45 -9.64
CA ASP A 296 3.72 18.72 -8.29
C ASP A 296 2.70 17.66 -7.87
N THR A 297 3.17 16.46 -7.53
CA THR A 297 2.35 15.38 -6.98
C THR A 297 2.53 15.33 -5.47
N PRO A 298 1.60 15.88 -4.67
CA PRO A 298 1.72 15.81 -3.21
C PRO A 298 1.76 14.35 -2.75
N PHE A 299 2.37 14.09 -1.60
CA PHE A 299 2.30 12.76 -1.00
C PHE A 299 0.84 12.40 -0.75
N ILE A 300 0.48 11.17 -1.09
CA ILE A 300 -0.90 10.69 -0.96
C ILE A 300 -1.34 10.69 0.51
N TYR A 301 -0.38 10.57 1.42
CA TYR A 301 -0.59 10.69 2.87
C TYR A 301 -1.30 11.99 3.28
N PHE A 302 -1.11 13.09 2.56
CA PHE A 302 -1.75 14.39 2.88
C PHE A 302 -3.08 14.62 2.16
N GLN A 303 -3.57 13.65 1.39
CA GLN A 303 -4.83 13.77 0.65
C GLN A 303 -6.03 13.17 1.39
N PHE A 304 -5.82 12.59 2.56
CA PHE A 304 -6.86 11.94 3.37
C PHE A 304 -7.15 12.78 4.61
#